data_AF-A0AAD8E8C6-F1
#
_entry.id   AF-A0AAD8E8C6-F1
#
_cell.length_a   1.000
_cell.length_b   1.000
_cell.length_c   1.000
_cell.angle_alpha   90.00
_cell.angle_beta   90.00
_cell.angle_gamma   90.00
#
_symmetry.space_group_name_H-M   'P 1'
#
loop_
_entity.id
_entity.type
_entity.pdbx_description
1 polymer ?
#
loop_
_entity_poly.entity_id
_entity_poly.type
_entity_poly.pdbx_seq_one_letter_code
_entity_poly.pdbx_strand_id
1 'polypeptide(L)'
;MSIEKKKYECSALPKGWQREEVIRKSGLSAGKVDVYYYSPNGKKFRSKPQLARYLGDALDLATFDFRSGKINSLLLRKNKKQRGTQFDYSRGVRNDASLVPPIRQTASIFKQPVTVYKTQEGKVKTDFKHGQQEKPKQLFWEKRD
;
A
#
# COMPACT_ATOMS: atom_id res chain seq x y z
N MET A 1 -17.00 7.50 33.65
CA MET A 1 -16.24 8.73 33.33
C MET A 1 -16.47 9.09 31.87
N SER A 2 -17.25 10.13 31.60
CA SER A 2 -17.42 10.74 30.28
C SER A 2 -16.08 11.35 29.88
N ILE A 3 -15.38 10.74 28.92
CA ILE A 3 -14.17 11.36 28.36
C ILE A 3 -14.66 12.57 27.56
N GLU A 4 -14.51 13.77 28.14
CA GLU A 4 -14.69 15.01 27.39
C GLU A 4 -13.78 14.98 26.17
N LYS A 5 -14.42 14.90 25.00
CA LYS A 5 -13.74 14.89 23.71
C LYS A 5 -13.25 16.31 23.44
N LYS A 6 -12.00 16.58 23.77
CA LYS A 6 -11.39 17.89 23.53
C LYS A 6 -11.19 18.09 22.02
N LYS A 7 -12.07 18.91 21.44
CA LYS A 7 -11.99 19.35 20.05
C LYS A 7 -11.30 20.71 20.00
N TYR A 8 -10.41 20.88 19.02
CA TYR A 8 -9.67 22.11 18.80
C TYR A 8 -10.04 22.72 17.46
N GLU A 9 -10.06 24.04 17.34
CA GLU A 9 -10.22 24.70 16.04
C GLU A 9 -8.99 24.43 15.16
N CYS A 10 -9.20 24.17 13.87
CA CYS A 10 -8.13 23.95 12.91
C CYS A 10 -7.97 25.18 12.02
N SER A 11 -6.97 26.01 12.31
CA SER A 11 -6.70 27.25 11.57
C SER A 11 -6.28 27.04 10.11
N ALA A 12 -5.84 25.83 9.74
CA ALA A 12 -5.51 25.47 8.36
C ALA A 12 -6.74 25.11 7.50
N LEU A 13 -7.93 25.02 8.12
CA LEU A 13 -9.21 24.80 7.45
C LEU A 13 -10.09 26.04 7.62
N PRO A 14 -11.20 26.16 6.86
CA PRO A 14 -12.13 27.27 7.01
C PRO A 14 -12.64 27.42 8.45
N LYS A 15 -13.15 28.62 8.78
CA LYS A 15 -13.66 28.91 10.13
C LYS A 15 -14.72 27.89 10.56
N GLY A 16 -14.66 27.48 11.83
CA GLY A 16 -15.60 26.53 12.42
C GLY A 16 -15.27 25.05 12.18
N TRP A 17 -14.17 24.74 11.49
CA TRP A 17 -13.67 23.38 11.41
C TRP A 17 -12.95 22.97 12.70
N GLN A 18 -13.27 21.79 13.20
CA GLN A 18 -12.69 21.26 14.44
C GLN A 18 -11.89 19.99 14.18
N ARG A 19 -10.83 19.78 14.96
CA ARG A 19 -9.96 18.60 14.95
C ARG A 19 -10.03 17.91 16.30
N GLU A 20 -10.12 16.58 16.28
CA GLU A 20 -10.13 15.73 17.47
C GLU A 20 -9.06 14.64 17.33
N GLU A 21 -8.28 14.45 18.38
CA GLU A 21 -7.35 13.33 18.51
C GLU A 21 -7.91 12.32 19.50
N VAL A 22 -8.01 11.05 19.10
CA VAL A 22 -8.54 9.97 19.94
C VAL A 22 -7.49 8.87 20.08
N ILE A 23 -7.06 8.61 21.31
CA ILE A 23 -6.14 7.52 21.62
C ILE A 23 -6.92 6.21 21.73
N ARG A 24 -6.51 5.20 20.97
CA ARG A 24 -7.07 3.84 21.05
C ARG A 24 -6.76 3.22 22.41
N LYS A 25 -7.79 2.71 23.08
CA LYS A 25 -7.69 2.21 24.46
C LYS A 25 -7.32 0.73 24.57
N SER A 26 -7.56 -0.08 23.53
CA SER A 26 -7.41 -1.54 23.59
C SER A 26 -6.91 -2.14 22.27
N GLY A 27 -6.53 -3.43 22.33
CA GLY A 27 -6.04 -4.23 21.20
C GLY A 27 -4.58 -3.96 20.81
N LEU A 28 -4.12 -4.58 19.73
CA LEU A 28 -2.74 -4.48 19.22
C LEU A 28 -2.32 -3.05 18.83
N SER A 29 -3.29 -2.15 18.66
CA SER A 29 -3.05 -0.75 18.32
C SER A 29 -3.32 0.23 19.46
N ALA A 30 -3.46 -0.27 20.70
CA ALA A 30 -3.59 0.58 21.87
C ALA A 30 -2.46 1.62 21.93
N GLY A 31 -2.79 2.84 22.35
CA GLY A 31 -1.86 3.97 22.36
C GLY A 31 -1.71 4.71 21.03
N LYS A 32 -2.07 4.10 19.87
CA LYS A 32 -2.10 4.85 18.59
C LYS A 32 -3.21 5.90 18.61
N VAL A 33 -2.94 7.02 17.95
CA VAL A 33 -3.85 8.17 17.84
C VAL A 33 -4.57 8.14 16.49
N ASP A 34 -5.90 8.17 16.53
CA ASP A 34 -6.74 8.46 15.38
C ASP A 34 -7.09 9.95 15.35
N VAL A 35 -7.08 10.55 14.15
CA VAL A 35 -7.40 11.96 13.96
C VAL A 35 -8.72 12.08 13.20
N TYR A 36 -9.60 12.94 13.70
CA TYR A 36 -10.88 13.25 13.08
C TYR A 36 -11.04 14.74 12.87
N TYR A 37 -11.72 15.11 11.79
CA TYR A 37 -12.16 16.48 11.56
C TYR A 37 -13.68 16.56 11.56
N TYR A 38 -14.20 17.68 12.01
CA TYR A 38 -15.62 18.00 12.02
C TYR A 38 -15.85 19.29 11.25
N SER A 39 -16.78 19.25 10.29
CA SER A 39 -17.27 20.47 9.64
C SER A 39 -18.01 21.35 10.65
N PRO A 40 -18.24 22.63 10.35
CA PRO A 40 -19.14 23.49 11.14
C PRO A 40 -20.54 22.88 11.38
N ASN A 41 -21.02 22.06 10.44
CA ASN A 41 -22.29 21.34 10.53
C ASN A 41 -22.21 20.02 11.33
N GLY A 42 -21.10 19.72 12.00
CA GLY A 42 -20.89 18.51 12.79
C GLY A 42 -20.55 17.23 12.01
N LYS A 43 -20.48 17.26 10.67
CA LYS A 43 -20.10 16.09 9.85
C LYS A 43 -18.66 15.66 10.13
N LYS A 44 -18.46 14.36 10.38
CA LYS A 44 -17.17 13.76 10.76
C LYS A 44 -16.39 13.23 9.54
N PHE A 45 -15.09 13.51 9.51
CA PHE A 45 -14.15 13.07 8.49
C PHE A 45 -13.00 12.28 9.11
N ARG A 46 -12.63 11.16 8.48
CA ARG A 46 -11.63 10.20 9.00
C ARG A 46 -10.38 10.08 8.12
N SER A 47 -10.35 10.74 6.97
CA SER A 47 -9.20 10.71 6.06
C SER A 47 -9.10 11.96 5.18
N LYS A 48 -7.89 12.23 4.69
CA LYS A 48 -7.60 13.35 3.78
C LYS A 48 -8.43 13.30 2.48
N PRO A 49 -8.55 12.17 1.77
CA PRO A 49 -9.36 12.12 0.54
C PRO A 49 -10.86 12.33 0.81
N GLN A 50 -11.37 11.87 1.96
CA GLN A 50 -12.77 12.12 2.34
C GLN A 50 -13.03 13.61 2.58
N LEU A 51 -12.09 14.29 3.24
CA LEU A 51 -12.14 15.72 3.48
C LEU A 51 -12.05 16.51 2.17
N ALA A 52 -11.11 16.14 1.28
CA ALA A 52 -10.92 16.76 -0.01
C ALA A 52 -12.17 16.69 -0.89
N ARG A 53 -12.84 15.53 -0.97
CA ARG A 53 -14.08 15.40 -1.73
C ARG A 53 -15.23 16.28 -1.20
N TYR A 54 -15.21 16.62 0.08
CA TYR A 54 -16.26 17.43 0.69
C TYR A 54 -15.99 18.94 0.53
N LEU A 55 -14.73 19.36 0.64
CA LEU A 55 -14.35 20.76 0.41
C LEU A 55 -14.27 21.10 -1.08
N GLY A 56 -14.05 20.10 -1.95
CA GLY A 56 -13.95 20.29 -3.39
C GLY A 56 -12.82 21.26 -3.76
N ASP A 57 -13.08 22.08 -4.76
CA ASP A 57 -12.11 23.06 -5.29
C ASP A 57 -12.04 24.35 -4.46
N ALA A 58 -12.86 24.48 -3.40
CA ALA A 58 -12.85 25.67 -2.55
C ALA A 58 -11.55 25.77 -1.71
N LEU A 59 -10.82 24.67 -1.53
CA LEU A 59 -9.60 24.63 -0.73
C LEU A 59 -8.64 23.56 -1.25
N ASP A 60 -7.44 23.98 -1.68
CA ASP A 60 -6.39 23.02 -2.04
C ASP A 60 -5.77 22.39 -0.79
N LEU A 61 -6.01 21.08 -0.62
CA LEU A 61 -5.45 20.28 0.46
C LEU A 61 -4.10 19.66 0.11
N ALA A 62 -3.47 19.95 -1.04
CA ALA A 62 -2.20 19.33 -1.45
C ALA A 62 -1.13 19.42 -0.36
N THR A 63 -0.97 20.60 0.23
CA THR A 63 0.00 20.90 1.30
C THR A 63 -0.51 20.58 2.70
N PHE A 64 -1.77 20.24 2.87
CA PHE A 64 -2.36 19.94 4.17
C PHE A 64 -1.93 18.57 4.67
N ASP A 65 -1.30 18.49 5.84
CA ASP A 65 -1.05 17.21 6.51
C ASP A 65 -2.22 16.87 7.43
N PHE A 66 -2.94 15.80 7.09
CA PHE A 66 -4.11 15.36 7.84
C PHE A 66 -3.78 14.94 9.27
N ARG A 67 -2.60 14.37 9.50
CA ARG A 67 -2.22 13.89 10.83
C ARG A 67 -1.94 15.05 11.77
N SER A 68 -1.11 16.01 11.38
CA SER A 68 -0.78 17.18 12.22
C SER A 68 -1.87 18.27 12.21
N GLY A 69 -2.69 18.33 11.17
CA GLY A 69 -3.65 19.43 10.97
C GLY A 69 -3.00 20.75 10.62
N LYS A 70 -1.78 20.72 10.07
CA LYS A 70 -1.00 21.89 9.67
C LYS A 70 -0.65 21.80 8.20
N ILE A 71 -0.32 22.96 7.63
CA ILE A 71 0.28 23.04 6.30
C ILE A 71 1.72 22.54 6.39
N ASN A 72 2.05 21.56 5.56
CA ASN A 72 3.38 20.99 5.43
C ASN A 72 3.89 21.24 4.00
N SER A 73 4.80 22.20 3.86
CA SER A 73 5.40 22.60 2.57
C SER A 73 6.18 21.47 1.90
N LEU A 74 6.64 20.46 2.65
CA LEU A 74 7.32 19.30 2.08
C LEU A 74 6.39 18.41 1.25
N LEU A 75 5.07 18.50 1.45
CA LEU A 75 4.10 17.71 0.69
C LEU A 75 3.96 18.16 -0.77
N LEU A 76 4.32 19.40 -1.12
CA LEU A 76 4.42 19.87 -2.52
C LEU A 76 5.39 19.01 -3.34
N ARG A 77 6.46 18.51 -2.71
CA ARG A 77 7.55 17.83 -3.41
C ARG A 77 7.18 16.43 -3.91
N LYS A 78 6.11 15.81 -3.39
CA LYS A 78 5.70 14.45 -3.78
C LYS A 78 4.89 14.38 -5.08
N ASN A 79 4.39 15.51 -5.59
CA ASN A 79 3.62 15.52 -6.85
C ASN A 79 4.49 15.65 -8.11
N LYS A 80 5.81 15.88 -7.98
CA LYS A 80 6.75 15.73 -9.10
C LYS A 80 7.33 14.31 -9.16
N LYS A 81 6.45 13.31 -9.21
CA LYS A 81 6.80 12.13 -10.02
C LYS A 81 6.72 12.64 -11.45
N GLN A 82 7.87 12.80 -12.11
CA GLN A 82 7.96 13.07 -13.54
C GLN A 82 7.06 12.06 -14.27
N ARG A 83 5.81 12.45 -14.58
CA ARG A 83 5.04 11.81 -15.65
C ARG A 83 5.60 12.42 -16.92
N GLY A 84 6.46 11.68 -17.60
CA GLY A 84 7.03 12.07 -18.88
C GLY A 84 8.53 12.27 -18.84
N THR A 85 9.29 11.19 -18.65
CA THR A 85 10.43 11.03 -19.55
C THR A 85 9.84 10.64 -20.89
N GLN A 86 9.71 11.62 -21.78
CA GLN A 86 9.57 11.41 -23.21
C GLN A 86 10.53 10.28 -23.60
N PHE A 87 10.02 9.16 -24.11
CA PHE A 87 10.88 8.18 -24.79
C PHE A 87 11.36 8.86 -26.07
N ASP A 88 12.47 9.57 -25.96
CA ASP A 88 13.19 10.14 -27.08
C ASP A 88 13.84 8.97 -27.82
N TYR A 89 13.14 8.44 -28.83
CA TYR A 89 13.64 7.39 -29.72
C TYR A 89 14.86 7.84 -30.55
N SER A 90 15.31 9.09 -30.42
CA SER A 90 16.43 9.66 -31.17
C SER A 90 17.79 9.40 -30.52
N ARG A 91 17.85 8.82 -29.30
CA ARG A 91 19.11 8.43 -28.65
C ARG A 91 19.23 6.92 -28.64
N GLY A 92 20.04 6.42 -29.58
CA GLY A 92 20.29 5.01 -29.83
C GLY A 92 20.54 4.17 -28.57
N VAL A 93 20.18 2.90 -28.70
CA VAL A 93 20.30 1.76 -27.77
C VAL A 93 21.46 1.91 -26.78
N ARG A 94 21.23 2.63 -25.67
CA ARG A 94 22.05 2.48 -24.48
C ARG A 94 21.37 1.40 -23.66
N ASN A 95 22.14 0.37 -23.28
CA ASN A 95 21.73 -0.67 -22.36
C ASN A 95 21.42 0.00 -21.01
N ASP A 96 20.20 0.47 -20.86
CA ASP A 96 19.76 1.16 -19.67
C ASP A 96 19.42 0.10 -18.63
N ALA A 97 20.35 -0.13 -17.70
CA ALA A 97 20.22 -1.11 -16.64
C ALA A 97 18.97 -0.87 -15.74
N SER A 98 18.31 0.29 -15.85
CA SER A 98 17.04 0.56 -15.17
C SER A 98 15.82 -0.06 -15.86
N LEU A 99 15.95 -0.46 -17.13
CA LEU A 99 14.93 -1.24 -17.86
C LEU A 99 15.03 -2.75 -17.59
N VAL A 100 16.11 -3.22 -16.98
CA VAL A 100 16.24 -4.62 -16.57
C VAL A 100 15.50 -4.79 -15.24
N PRO A 101 14.39 -5.57 -15.19
CA PRO A 101 13.71 -5.83 -13.94
C PRO A 101 14.70 -6.45 -12.94
N PRO A 102 14.65 -6.08 -11.65
CA PRO A 102 15.54 -6.66 -10.66
C PRO A 102 15.37 -8.17 -10.64
N ILE A 103 16.42 -8.87 -11.05
CA ILE A 103 16.48 -10.33 -11.01
C ILE A 103 16.39 -10.73 -9.53
N ARG A 104 15.35 -11.50 -9.18
CA ARG A 104 15.25 -12.06 -7.83
C ARG A 104 16.47 -12.93 -7.61
N GLN A 105 17.17 -12.71 -6.50
CA GLN A 105 18.22 -13.60 -6.01
C GLN A 105 17.59 -14.97 -5.71
N THR A 106 17.47 -15.82 -6.73
CA THR A 106 17.25 -17.24 -6.49
C THR A 106 18.60 -17.76 -6.04
N ALA A 107 18.72 -18.08 -4.75
CA ALA A 107 19.85 -18.84 -4.25
C ALA A 107 20.07 -20.03 -5.20
N SER A 108 21.31 -20.18 -5.66
CA SER A 108 21.79 -21.17 -6.63
C SER A 108 20.79 -22.29 -6.97
N ILE A 109 20.23 -22.23 -8.18
CA ILE A 109 19.51 -23.33 -8.85
C ILE A 109 20.48 -24.45 -9.28
N PHE A 110 21.72 -24.45 -8.80
CA PHE A 110 22.58 -25.61 -8.91
C PHE A 110 21.96 -26.74 -8.10
N LYS A 111 21.18 -27.57 -8.81
CA LYS A 111 20.59 -28.82 -8.37
C LYS A 111 21.69 -29.63 -7.68
N GLN A 112 21.75 -29.53 -6.36
CA GLN A 112 22.51 -30.46 -5.56
C GLN A 112 21.86 -31.83 -5.81
N PRO A 113 22.59 -32.83 -6.33
CA PRO A 113 22.04 -34.17 -6.42
C PRO A 113 21.72 -34.64 -5.01
N VAL A 114 20.45 -34.92 -4.73
CA VAL A 114 20.05 -35.55 -3.48
C VAL A 114 20.24 -37.06 -3.63
N THR A 115 21.22 -37.61 -2.91
CA THR A 115 21.43 -39.07 -2.85
C THR A 115 20.37 -39.68 -1.94
N VAL A 116 19.45 -40.45 -2.51
CA VAL A 116 18.45 -41.20 -1.74
C VAL A 116 19.12 -42.48 -1.21
N TYR A 117 19.31 -42.58 0.10
CA TYR A 117 19.72 -43.82 0.75
C TYR A 117 18.48 -44.64 1.11
N LYS A 118 18.35 -45.84 0.54
CA LYS A 118 17.26 -46.78 0.82
C LYS A 118 17.74 -47.86 1.78
N THR A 119 17.52 -47.65 3.07
CA THR A 119 17.71 -48.68 4.11
C THR A 119 16.37 -49.38 4.33
N GLN A 120 16.14 -50.47 3.59
CA GLN A 120 15.36 -51.67 3.98
C GLN A 120 14.84 -52.43 2.75
N GLU A 121 15.05 -53.75 2.77
CA GLU A 121 14.49 -54.73 1.84
C GLU A 121 13.01 -55.03 2.14
N GLY A 122 12.16 -54.02 2.03
CA GLY A 122 10.71 -54.19 2.14
C GLY A 122 10.11 -54.59 0.80
N LYS A 123 9.67 -55.85 0.65
CA LYS A 123 8.83 -56.29 -0.47
C LYS A 123 7.46 -55.61 -0.38
N VAL A 124 7.31 -54.42 -0.96
CA VAL A 124 6.00 -53.82 -1.23
C VAL A 124 5.91 -53.50 -2.71
N LYS A 125 4.94 -54.15 -3.36
CA LYS A 125 4.59 -54.00 -4.76
C LYS A 125 4.32 -52.53 -5.08
N THR A 126 5.18 -51.94 -5.90
CA THR A 126 5.10 -50.53 -6.32
C THR A 126 4.53 -50.45 -7.73
N ASP A 127 3.20 -50.54 -7.83
CA ASP A 127 2.47 -50.15 -9.04
C ASP A 127 1.74 -48.83 -8.79
N PHE A 128 2.51 -47.74 -8.68
CA PHE A 128 1.98 -46.40 -8.99
C PHE A 128 2.72 -45.90 -10.22
N LYS A 129 2.19 -46.26 -11.38
CA LYS A 129 2.55 -45.59 -12.63
C LYS A 129 2.16 -44.13 -12.49
N HIS A 130 3.16 -43.25 -12.57
CA HIS A 130 2.94 -41.82 -12.72
C HIS A 130 2.26 -41.61 -14.08
N GLY A 131 0.91 -41.60 -14.10
CA GLY A 131 0.13 -41.16 -15.24
C GLY A 131 0.46 -39.70 -15.58
N GLN A 132 0.21 -39.30 -16.82
CA GLN A 132 0.48 -37.94 -17.32
C GLN A 132 0.07 -36.88 -16.29
N GLN A 133 1.06 -36.19 -15.71
CA GLN A 133 0.81 -34.99 -14.93
C GLN A 133 0.25 -33.93 -15.87
N GLU A 134 -1.06 -33.68 -15.79
CA GLU A 134 -1.66 -32.54 -16.47
C GLU A 134 -1.00 -31.27 -15.92
N LYS A 135 -0.47 -30.45 -16.83
CA LYS A 135 0.18 -29.19 -16.46
C LYS A 135 -0.85 -28.33 -15.70
N PRO A 136 -0.49 -27.72 -14.56
CA PRO A 136 -1.43 -26.88 -13.82
C PRO A 136 -1.92 -25.75 -14.73
N LYS A 137 -3.21 -25.78 -15.08
CA LYS A 137 -3.84 -24.73 -15.88
C LYS A 137 -4.04 -23.52 -14.98
N GLN A 138 -3.35 -22.44 -15.32
CA GLN A 138 -3.48 -21.14 -14.69
C GLN A 138 -4.89 -20.60 -14.96
N LEU A 139 -5.77 -20.65 -13.95
CA LEU A 139 -7.07 -20.00 -14.01
C LEU A 139 -6.84 -18.49 -13.98
N PHE A 140 -7.04 -17.83 -15.12
CA PHE A 140 -7.12 -16.38 -15.19
C PHE A 140 -8.50 -15.95 -14.67
N TRP A 141 -8.55 -14.83 -13.94
CA TRP A 141 -9.81 -14.20 -13.59
C TRP A 141 -10.29 -13.40 -14.80
N GLU A 142 -11.38 -13.85 -15.41
CA GLU A 142 -12.02 -13.10 -16.49
C GLU A 142 -12.67 -11.83 -15.90
N LYS A 143 -12.39 -10.70 -16.53
CA LYS A 143 -12.87 -9.38 -16.12
C LYS A 143 -14.37 -9.32 -16.44
N ARG A 144 -15.20 -9.07 -15.42
CA ARG A 144 -16.60 -8.70 -15.63
C ARG A 144 -16.63 -7.26 -16.15
N ASP A 145 -17.15 -7.09 -17.35
CA ASP A 145 -17.59 -5.81 -17.91
C ASP A 145 -18.86 -5.31 -17.18
#